data_AF-A0A2V9KDL1-F1
#
_entry.id   AF-A0A2V9KDL1-F1
#
_cell.length_a   1.000
_cell.length_b   1.000
_cell.length_c   1.000
_cell.angle_alpha   90.00
_cell.angle_beta   90.00
_cell.angle_gamma   90.00
#
_symmetry.space_group_name_H-M   'P 1'
#
loop_
_entity.id
_entity.type
_entity.pdbx_description
1 polymer ?
#
loop_
_entity_poly.entity_id
_entity_poly.type
_entity_poly.pdbx_seq_one_letter_code
_entity_poly.pdbx_strand_id
1 'polypeptide(L)'
;MKDEGSPGGLKDGFMLTAGFASAQIIFHPVYQSQSTFRYLGSQKLNGRDTNVIAYAQRPATALIHGIFKSGENELMTFSQGLAWVDSETYQIVRLRSDLLRPLPELRLKRQTTDIDFSEVHFNRPPDAFWLPQHVTVTVDWNGHLLRNEHQYSEYKLFSVDSRQKFGKVYTAGEVTKQPLTP
;
A
#
# COMPACT_ATOMS: atom_id res chain seq x y z
N MET A 1 -4.74 3.25 31.72
CA MET A 1 -4.40 3.77 30.39
C MET A 1 -5.47 3.23 29.45
N LYS A 2 -6.42 4.08 29.02
CA LYS A 2 -7.45 3.67 28.05
C LYS A 2 -6.83 3.74 26.66
N ASP A 3 -6.92 2.65 25.94
CA ASP A 3 -6.48 2.52 24.55
C ASP A 3 -7.54 3.17 23.65
N GLU A 4 -7.52 4.50 23.55
CA GLU A 4 -8.50 5.31 22.80
C GLU A 4 -8.23 5.34 21.28
N GLY A 5 -7.39 4.44 20.77
CA GLY A 5 -7.04 4.36 19.35
C GLY A 5 -7.67 3.20 18.57
N SER A 6 -8.32 2.23 19.25
CA SER A 6 -8.94 1.11 18.55
C SER A 6 -10.31 1.52 17.98
N PRO A 7 -10.54 1.40 16.65
CA PRO A 7 -11.86 1.62 16.08
C PRO A 7 -12.84 0.64 16.74
N GLY A 8 -13.87 1.18 17.42
CA GLY A 8 -14.77 0.39 18.27
C GLY A 8 -15.48 -0.77 17.55
N GLY A 9 -15.63 -0.69 16.23
CA GLY A 9 -16.34 -1.67 15.42
C GLY A 9 -15.64 -3.03 15.24
N LEU A 10 -14.36 -3.18 15.60
CA LEU A 10 -13.66 -4.46 15.43
C LEU A 10 -14.33 -5.61 16.22
N LYS A 11 -14.94 -5.29 17.37
CA LYS A 11 -15.68 -6.27 18.19
C LYS A 11 -17.06 -6.60 17.61
N ASP A 12 -17.60 -5.73 16.76
CA ASP A 12 -18.91 -5.87 16.14
C ASP A 12 -18.83 -6.53 14.74
N GLY A 13 -17.66 -7.09 14.40
CA GLY A 13 -17.42 -7.78 13.13
C GLY A 13 -17.03 -6.87 11.97
N PHE A 14 -16.78 -5.58 12.22
CA PHE A 14 -16.22 -4.69 11.20
C PHE A 14 -14.75 -4.99 10.94
N MET A 15 -14.33 -4.80 9.69
CA MET A 15 -12.95 -5.02 9.26
C MET A 15 -12.22 -3.69 9.13
N LEU A 16 -11.05 -3.57 9.77
CA LEU A 16 -10.16 -2.44 9.53
C LEU A 16 -9.46 -2.62 8.18
N THR A 17 -9.45 -1.55 7.39
CA THR A 17 -8.73 -1.47 6.11
C THR A 17 -7.92 -0.19 6.08
N ALA A 18 -6.68 -0.24 5.58
CA ALA A 18 -5.74 0.88 5.64
C ALA A 18 -4.64 0.73 4.58
N GLY A 19 -3.76 1.73 4.48
CA GLY A 19 -2.58 1.69 3.60
C GLY A 19 -2.80 2.27 2.19
N PHE A 20 -3.92 2.94 1.93
CA PHE A 20 -4.27 3.39 0.58
C PHE A 20 -3.45 4.58 0.07
N ALA A 21 -2.85 5.37 0.97
CA ALA A 21 -1.97 6.47 0.61
C ALA A 21 -0.77 6.03 -0.25
N SER A 22 -0.31 4.79 -0.10
CA SER A 22 0.80 4.21 -0.87
C SER A 22 0.35 3.22 -1.95
N ALA A 23 -0.95 3.10 -2.25
CA ALA A 23 -1.47 2.06 -3.15
C ALA A 23 -0.84 2.08 -4.55
N GLN A 24 -0.50 3.27 -5.06
CA GLN A 24 0.14 3.47 -6.36
C GLN A 24 1.61 3.00 -6.42
N ILE A 25 2.25 2.70 -5.28
CA ILE A 25 3.69 2.37 -5.23
C ILE A 25 4.06 1.15 -6.07
N ILE A 26 3.11 0.24 -6.33
CA ILE A 26 3.31 -0.95 -7.19
C ILE A 26 3.66 -0.59 -8.65
N PHE A 27 3.33 0.63 -9.09
CA PHE A 27 3.65 1.17 -10.42
C PHE A 27 4.98 1.90 -10.46
N HIS A 28 5.66 2.09 -9.32
CA HIS A 28 6.97 2.72 -9.29
C HIS A 28 8.00 1.82 -10.01
N PRO A 29 8.92 2.38 -10.83
CA PRO A 29 9.84 1.60 -11.65
C PRO A 29 10.65 0.52 -10.89
N VAL A 30 11.02 0.79 -9.64
CA VAL A 30 11.72 -0.17 -8.77
C VAL A 30 10.94 -1.48 -8.58
N TYR A 31 9.61 -1.45 -8.59
CA TYR A 31 8.75 -2.62 -8.41
C TYR A 31 8.19 -3.16 -9.74
N GLN A 32 8.57 -2.58 -10.88
CA GLN A 32 8.01 -2.93 -12.19
C GLN A 32 8.13 -4.42 -12.51
N SER A 33 9.28 -5.04 -12.23
CA SER A 33 9.52 -6.47 -12.50
C SER A 33 8.63 -7.42 -11.69
N GLN A 34 7.99 -6.89 -10.63
CA GLN A 34 7.17 -7.63 -9.69
C GLN A 34 5.71 -7.74 -10.13
N SER A 35 5.35 -7.13 -11.25
CA SER A 35 4.02 -7.23 -11.85
C SER A 35 4.13 -7.44 -13.37
N THR A 36 3.09 -8.02 -13.96
CA THR A 36 2.87 -7.94 -15.40
C THR A 36 1.96 -6.77 -15.71
N PHE A 37 2.23 -6.05 -16.80
CA PHE A 37 1.42 -4.93 -17.25
C PHE A 37 0.94 -5.15 -18.68
N ARG A 38 -0.28 -4.70 -18.99
CA ARG A 38 -0.84 -4.71 -20.33
C ARG A 38 -1.63 -3.44 -20.57
N TYR A 39 -1.26 -2.69 -21.60
CA TYR A 39 -2.06 -1.57 -22.08
C TYR A 39 -3.35 -2.09 -22.72
N LEU A 40 -4.49 -1.54 -22.30
CA LEU A 40 -5.82 -1.96 -22.79
C LEU A 40 -6.44 -0.97 -23.78
N GLY A 41 -5.83 0.21 -23.96
CA GLY A 41 -6.37 1.28 -24.80
C GLY A 41 -6.68 2.54 -23.99
N SER A 42 -7.39 3.47 -24.63
CA SER A 42 -7.79 4.74 -24.03
C SER A 42 -9.26 4.71 -23.63
N GLN A 43 -9.59 5.40 -22.54
CA GLN A 43 -10.95 5.55 -22.02
C GLN A 43 -11.14 6.98 -21.50
N LYS A 44 -12.31 7.56 -21.75
CA LYS A 44 -12.70 8.82 -21.09
C LYS A 44 -13.24 8.53 -19.69
N LEU A 45 -12.63 9.13 -18.67
CA LEU A 45 -13.02 8.99 -17.26
C LEU A 45 -13.30 10.38 -16.68
N ASN A 46 -14.54 10.66 -16.29
CA ASN A 46 -14.96 11.96 -15.72
C ASN A 46 -14.52 13.16 -16.57
N GLY A 47 -14.59 13.03 -17.89
CA GLY A 47 -14.18 14.06 -18.85
C GLY A 47 -12.68 14.07 -19.21
N ARG A 48 -11.83 13.33 -18.49
CA ARG A 48 -10.39 13.19 -18.78
C ARG A 48 -10.12 12.06 -19.76
N ASP A 49 -9.21 12.26 -20.69
CA ASP A 49 -8.71 11.20 -21.56
C ASP A 49 -7.62 10.42 -20.80
N THR A 50 -7.84 9.11 -20.62
CA THR A 50 -6.97 8.24 -19.83
C THR A 50 -6.51 7.02 -20.63
N ASN A 51 -5.29 6.56 -20.34
CA ASN A 51 -4.75 5.28 -20.75
C ASN A 51 -5.07 4.23 -19.68
N VAL A 52 -5.66 3.11 -20.08
CA VAL A 52 -6.03 2.02 -19.16
C VAL A 52 -4.94 0.96 -19.19
N ILE A 53 -4.35 0.71 -18.02
CA ILE A 53 -3.30 -0.30 -17.84
C ILE A 53 -3.81 -1.38 -16.91
N ALA A 54 -3.89 -2.62 -17.40
CA ALA A 54 -4.06 -3.78 -16.56
C ALA A 54 -2.75 -4.17 -15.90
N TYR A 55 -2.80 -4.58 -14.64
CA TYR A 55 -1.67 -5.12 -13.92
C TYR A 55 -2.04 -6.39 -13.15
N ALA A 56 -1.05 -7.24 -12.90
CA ALA A 56 -1.17 -8.35 -11.96
C ALA A 56 0.17 -8.60 -11.27
N GLN A 57 0.17 -8.63 -9.94
CA GLN A 57 1.39 -8.89 -9.18
C GLN A 57 1.85 -10.34 -9.36
N ARG A 58 3.17 -10.54 -9.27
CA ARG A 58 3.84 -11.84 -9.32
C ARG A 58 4.20 -12.26 -7.89
N PRO A 59 3.46 -13.20 -7.27
CA PRO A 59 3.68 -13.56 -5.87
C PRO A 59 5.12 -14.00 -5.54
N ALA A 60 5.82 -14.62 -6.49
CA ALA A 60 7.19 -15.10 -6.29
C ALA A 60 8.22 -13.97 -6.11
N THR A 61 7.92 -12.75 -6.55
CA THR A 61 8.88 -11.62 -6.56
C THR A 61 8.34 -10.34 -5.94
N ALA A 62 7.05 -10.29 -5.62
CA ALA A 62 6.40 -9.08 -5.12
C ALA A 62 6.79 -8.78 -3.67
N LEU A 63 7.48 -7.66 -3.48
CA LEU A 63 7.89 -7.10 -2.19
C LEU A 63 6.80 -6.22 -1.58
N ILE A 64 6.00 -5.56 -2.44
CA ILE A 64 4.83 -4.80 -2.00
C ILE A 64 3.64 -5.76 -2.00
N HIS A 65 3.12 -6.08 -0.84
CA HIS A 65 1.96 -6.96 -0.70
C HIS A 65 1.04 -6.44 0.41
N GLY A 66 -0.23 -6.81 0.33
CA GLY A 66 -1.16 -6.63 1.42
C GLY A 66 -0.99 -7.71 2.48
N ILE A 67 -1.63 -7.50 3.62
CA ILE A 67 -1.73 -8.46 4.71
C ILE A 67 -3.20 -8.56 5.07
N PHE A 68 -3.72 -9.79 5.11
CA PHE A 68 -5.04 -10.06 5.65
C PHE A 68 -4.89 -10.85 6.95
N LYS A 69 -5.46 -10.30 8.03
CA LYS A 69 -5.39 -10.89 9.37
C LYS A 69 -6.78 -11.24 9.88
N SER A 70 -6.92 -12.45 10.40
CA SER A 70 -8.14 -12.95 11.04
C SER A 70 -7.78 -13.75 12.29
N GLY A 71 -8.07 -13.16 13.46
CA GLY A 71 -7.60 -13.71 14.74
C GLY A 71 -6.07 -13.78 14.77
N GLU A 72 -5.54 -14.97 15.03
CA GLU A 72 -4.10 -15.25 15.06
C GLU A 72 -3.53 -15.58 13.66
N ASN A 73 -4.39 -15.81 12.67
CA ASN A 73 -3.95 -16.16 11.32
C ASN A 73 -3.71 -14.90 10.49
N GLU A 74 -2.61 -14.89 9.75
CA GLU A 74 -2.21 -13.79 8.88
C GLU A 74 -1.60 -14.34 7.60
N LEU A 75 -2.08 -13.87 6.44
CA LEU A 75 -1.54 -14.25 5.14
C LEU A 75 -1.32 -13.04 4.24
N MET A 76 -0.31 -13.14 3.38
CA MET A 76 -0.04 -12.15 2.35
C MET A 76 -1.15 -12.16 1.30
N THR A 77 -1.56 -10.97 0.88
CA THR A 77 -2.46 -10.79 -0.25
C THR A 77 -1.71 -10.09 -1.39
N PHE A 78 -1.96 -10.57 -2.60
CA PHE A 78 -1.47 -9.96 -3.83
C PHE A 78 -2.65 -9.42 -4.61
N SER A 79 -2.40 -8.44 -5.47
CA SER A 79 -3.44 -7.75 -6.23
C SER A 79 -3.23 -7.85 -7.74
N GLN A 80 -4.34 -7.69 -8.44
CA GLN A 80 -4.40 -7.44 -9.88
C GLN A 80 -5.46 -6.38 -10.12
N GLY A 81 -5.46 -5.72 -11.26
CA GLY A 81 -6.46 -4.70 -11.50
C GLY A 81 -6.17 -3.79 -12.67
N LEU A 82 -6.76 -2.60 -12.60
CA LEU A 82 -6.73 -1.58 -13.63
C LEU A 82 -6.30 -0.25 -13.02
N ALA A 83 -5.36 0.42 -13.68
CA ALA A 83 -5.04 1.82 -13.44
C ALA A 83 -5.51 2.66 -14.63
N TRP A 84 -6.18 3.76 -14.34
CA TRP A 84 -6.48 4.81 -15.31
C TRP A 84 -5.44 5.90 -15.14
N VAL A 85 -4.62 6.07 -16.16
CA VAL A 85 -3.50 7.02 -16.21
C VAL A 85 -3.91 8.18 -17.09
N ASP A 86 -3.92 9.39 -16.56
CA ASP A 86 -4.19 10.60 -17.34
C ASP A 86 -3.21 10.70 -18.54
N SER A 87 -3.75 10.91 -19.74
CA SER A 87 -2.96 10.81 -20.96
C SER A 87 -2.01 11.98 -21.20
N GLU A 88 -2.23 13.11 -20.53
CA GLU A 88 -1.40 14.31 -20.65
C GLU A 88 -0.36 14.39 -19.53
N THR A 89 -0.77 14.11 -18.30
CA THR A 89 0.06 14.27 -17.09
C THR A 89 0.73 12.98 -16.62
N TYR A 90 0.31 11.82 -17.15
CA TYR A 90 0.76 10.49 -16.73
C TYR A 90 0.51 10.14 -15.26
N GLN A 91 -0.37 10.88 -14.59
CA GLN A 91 -0.77 10.61 -13.21
C GLN A 91 -1.81 9.50 -13.17
N ILE A 92 -1.73 8.62 -12.16
CA ILE A 92 -2.80 7.64 -11.91
C ILE A 92 -3.97 8.38 -11.26
N VAL A 93 -5.07 8.52 -11.99
CA VAL A 93 -6.28 9.23 -11.51
C VAL A 93 -7.30 8.28 -10.89
N ARG A 94 -7.25 6.99 -11.23
CA ARG A 94 -8.04 5.95 -10.58
C ARG A 94 -7.29 4.63 -10.56
N LEU A 95 -7.44 3.88 -9.47
CA LEU A 95 -6.92 2.53 -9.33
C LEU A 95 -8.03 1.61 -8.82
N ARG A 96 -8.31 0.55 -9.56
CA ARG A 96 -9.15 -0.55 -9.09
C ARG A 96 -8.31 -1.80 -8.96
N SER A 97 -8.23 -2.34 -7.75
CA SER A 97 -7.48 -3.54 -7.41
C SER A 97 -8.42 -4.62 -6.90
N ASP A 98 -8.26 -5.83 -7.41
CA ASP A 98 -8.91 -7.05 -6.95
C ASP A 98 -7.86 -7.99 -6.34
N LEU A 99 -8.28 -8.79 -5.37
CA LEU A 99 -7.48 -9.89 -4.82
C LEU A 99 -7.04 -10.82 -5.96
N LEU A 100 -5.73 -11.07 -6.05
CA LEU A 100 -5.15 -11.87 -7.11
C LEU A 100 -5.70 -13.31 -7.09
N ARG A 101 -5.78 -13.91 -5.90
CA ARG A 101 -6.40 -15.22 -5.68
C ARG A 101 -7.07 -15.30 -4.31
N PRO A 102 -8.19 -16.02 -4.17
CA PRO A 102 -8.82 -16.30 -2.87
C PRO A 102 -7.83 -16.91 -1.88
N LEU A 103 -8.10 -16.71 -0.59
CA LEU A 103 -7.41 -17.35 0.54
C LEU A 103 -8.43 -18.20 1.32
N PRO A 104 -8.67 -19.45 0.91
CA PRO A 104 -9.64 -20.34 1.57
C PRO A 104 -9.34 -20.58 3.05
N GLU A 105 -8.06 -20.58 3.43
CA GLU A 105 -7.57 -20.76 4.80
C GLU A 105 -8.13 -19.68 5.75
N LEU A 106 -8.35 -18.48 5.22
CA LEU A 106 -8.93 -17.34 5.95
C LEU A 106 -10.40 -17.10 5.56
N ARG A 107 -10.99 -17.98 4.75
CA ARG A 107 -12.32 -17.80 4.14
C ARG A 107 -12.49 -16.46 3.41
N LEU A 108 -11.39 -15.91 2.88
CA LEU A 108 -11.40 -14.69 2.09
C LEU A 108 -11.59 -15.06 0.61
N LYS A 109 -12.75 -14.74 0.06
CA LYS A 109 -13.08 -15.08 -1.34
C LYS A 109 -12.68 -13.98 -2.31
N ARG A 110 -12.97 -12.73 -1.94
CA ARG A 110 -12.71 -11.56 -2.79
C ARG A 110 -12.43 -10.35 -1.92
N GLN A 111 -11.54 -9.50 -2.41
CA GLN A 111 -11.38 -8.13 -1.95
C GLN A 111 -11.26 -7.26 -3.20
N THR A 112 -12.05 -6.22 -3.28
CA THR A 112 -11.98 -5.20 -4.33
C THR A 112 -11.75 -3.85 -3.66
N THR A 113 -10.75 -3.12 -4.10
CA THR A 113 -10.42 -1.77 -3.65
C THR A 113 -10.51 -0.84 -4.85
N ASP A 114 -11.35 0.18 -4.77
CA ASP A 114 -11.48 1.24 -5.76
C ASP A 114 -10.99 2.54 -5.15
N ILE A 115 -10.05 3.22 -5.80
CA ILE A 115 -9.40 4.43 -5.32
C ILE A 115 -9.50 5.49 -6.40
N ASP A 116 -10.14 6.62 -6.07
CA ASP A 116 -10.06 7.84 -6.85
C ASP A 116 -8.94 8.72 -6.30
N PHE A 117 -8.07 9.23 -7.17
CA PHE A 117 -7.00 10.14 -6.80
C PHE A 117 -7.34 11.56 -7.23
N SER A 118 -6.99 12.53 -6.39
CA SER A 118 -7.10 13.95 -6.70
C SER A 118 -5.74 14.63 -6.60
N GLU A 119 -5.60 15.71 -7.35
CA GLU A 119 -4.47 16.62 -7.22
C GLU A 119 -4.50 17.34 -5.86
N VAL A 120 -3.38 17.30 -5.15
CA VAL A 120 -3.19 17.93 -3.84
C VAL A 120 -1.93 18.78 -3.91
N HIS A 121 -2.08 20.06 -3.58
CA HIS A 121 -0.96 20.99 -3.46
C HIS A 121 -0.61 21.21 -1.99
N PHE A 122 0.68 21.24 -1.71
CA PHE A 122 1.20 21.64 -0.41
C PHE A 122 1.84 23.02 -0.51
N ASN A 123 2.04 23.69 0.62
CA ASN A 123 2.74 24.98 0.63
C ASN A 123 4.19 24.86 0.12
N ARG A 124 4.84 23.72 0.40
CA ARG A 124 6.16 23.30 -0.13
C ARG A 124 6.22 21.78 -0.11
N PRO A 125 6.78 21.09 -1.13
CA PRO A 125 7.29 21.62 -2.41
C PRO A 125 6.16 22.18 -3.31
N PRO A 126 6.49 22.93 -4.38
CA PRO A 126 5.49 23.50 -5.29
C PRO A 126 4.78 22.43 -6.15
N ASP A 127 5.37 21.25 -6.25
CA ASP A 127 4.82 20.14 -7.03
C ASP A 127 3.49 19.65 -6.45
N ALA A 128 2.60 19.26 -7.35
CA ALA A 128 1.33 18.65 -7.00
C ALA A 128 1.48 17.14 -6.81
N PHE A 129 0.70 16.58 -5.90
CA PHE A 129 0.67 15.16 -5.59
C PHE A 129 -0.70 14.57 -5.90
N TRP A 130 -0.73 13.43 -6.58
CA TRP A 130 -1.96 12.68 -6.77
C TRP A 130 -2.13 11.73 -5.57
N LEU A 131 -2.99 12.12 -4.65
CA LEU A 131 -3.26 11.38 -3.41
C LEU A 131 -4.69 10.86 -3.41
N PRO A 132 -4.98 9.77 -2.68
CA PRO A 132 -6.34 9.25 -2.58
C PRO A 132 -7.31 10.33 -2.12
N GLN A 133 -8.48 10.43 -2.75
CA GLN A 133 -9.57 11.28 -2.30
C GLN A 133 -10.66 10.42 -1.68
N HIS A 134 -11.01 9.33 -2.36
CA HIS A 134 -12.04 8.41 -1.96
C HIS A 134 -11.56 6.98 -2.19
N VAL A 135 -11.80 6.10 -1.21
CA VAL A 135 -11.49 4.68 -1.30
C VAL A 135 -12.72 3.88 -0.89
N THR A 136 -13.15 2.96 -1.75
CA THR A 136 -14.13 1.94 -1.40
C THR A 136 -13.44 0.57 -1.36
N VAL A 137 -13.54 -0.14 -0.24
CA VAL A 137 -13.11 -1.52 -0.12
C VAL A 137 -14.34 -2.40 0.06
N THR A 138 -14.50 -3.39 -0.81
CA THR A 138 -15.55 -4.41 -0.72
C THR A 138 -14.91 -5.77 -0.51
N VAL A 139 -15.28 -6.46 0.56
CA VAL A 139 -14.67 -7.74 0.96
C VAL A 139 -15.76 -8.81 1.08
N ASP A 140 -15.59 -9.92 0.37
CA ASP A 140 -16.35 -11.15 0.59
C ASP A 140 -15.50 -12.06 1.49
N TRP A 141 -15.85 -12.06 2.78
CA TRP A 141 -15.12 -12.77 3.82
C TRP A 141 -16.07 -13.49 4.76
N ASN A 142 -15.79 -14.76 5.02
CA ASN A 142 -16.57 -15.62 5.92
C ASN A 142 -18.08 -15.68 5.58
N GLY A 143 -18.44 -15.53 4.29
CA GLY A 143 -19.84 -15.52 3.84
C GLY A 143 -20.56 -14.18 4.02
N HIS A 144 -19.86 -13.14 4.47
CA HIS A 144 -20.38 -11.79 4.61
C HIS A 144 -19.75 -10.86 3.58
N LEU A 145 -20.55 -9.94 3.07
CA LEU A 145 -20.09 -8.85 2.22
C LEU A 145 -19.91 -7.60 3.08
N LEU A 146 -18.66 -7.22 3.32
CA LEU A 146 -18.30 -6.01 4.05
C LEU A 146 -17.94 -4.90 3.07
N ARG A 147 -18.31 -3.65 3.41
CA ARG A 147 -17.98 -2.47 2.63
C ARG A 147 -17.45 -1.38 3.54
N ASN A 148 -16.22 -0.94 3.29
CA ASN A 148 -15.57 0.16 3.98
C ASN A 148 -15.37 1.31 2.99
N GLU A 149 -15.70 2.52 3.42
CA GLU A 149 -15.44 3.75 2.67
C GLU A 149 -14.47 4.62 3.47
N HIS A 150 -13.49 5.19 2.77
CA HIS A 150 -12.54 6.16 3.31
C HIS A 150 -12.62 7.44 2.50
N GLN A 151 -12.73 8.57 3.17
CA GLN A 151 -12.66 9.89 2.55
C GLN A 151 -11.45 10.61 3.14
N TYR A 152 -10.57 11.07 2.26
CA TYR A 152 -9.34 11.75 2.64
C TYR A 152 -9.44 13.22 2.29
N SER A 153 -9.04 14.07 3.23
CA SER A 153 -8.98 15.52 3.08
C SER A 153 -7.83 16.08 3.93
N GLU A 154 -7.52 17.35 3.71
CA GLU A 154 -6.59 18.12 4.56
C GLU A 154 -5.24 17.44 4.80
N TYR A 155 -4.66 16.88 3.73
CA TYR A 155 -3.34 16.26 3.76
C TYR A 155 -2.29 17.20 4.37
N LYS A 156 -1.41 16.63 5.19
CA LYS A 156 -0.30 17.35 5.83
C LYS A 156 1.02 16.71 5.43
N LEU A 157 1.98 17.56 5.07
CA LEU A 157 3.35 17.16 4.82
C LEU A 157 4.18 17.36 6.09
N PHE A 158 4.90 16.32 6.50
CA PHE A 158 5.80 16.36 7.65
C PHE A 158 7.24 16.09 7.19
N SER A 159 8.19 16.83 7.75
CA SER A 159 9.63 16.59 7.57
C SER A 159 10.23 16.17 8.90
N VAL A 160 10.93 15.04 8.93
CA VAL A 160 11.57 14.52 10.14
C VAL A 160 13.09 14.49 9.91
N ASP A 161 13.83 15.25 10.71
CA ASP A 161 15.30 15.22 10.75
C ASP A 161 15.74 14.32 11.92
N SER A 162 16.60 13.33 11.65
CA SER A 162 17.11 12.41 12.67
C SER A 162 18.62 12.62 12.83
N ARG A 163 19.06 13.03 14.02
CA ARG A 163 20.49 13.12 14.38
C ARG A 163 20.88 11.94 15.27
N GLN A 164 21.70 11.05 14.73
CA GLN A 164 22.28 9.94 15.50
C GLN A 164 23.58 10.38 16.16
N LYS A 165 23.63 10.37 17.50
CA LYS A 165 24.87 10.53 18.26
C LYS A 165 25.44 9.15 18.57
N PHE A 166 26.62 8.84 18.04
CA PHE A 166 27.38 7.68 18.48
C PHE A 166 28.07 7.98 19.83
N GLY A 167 27.88 7.11 20.82
CA GLY A 167 28.66 7.16 22.07
C GLY A 167 30.11 6.77 21.82
N LYS A 168 31.03 7.12 22.74
CA LYS A 168 32.46 6.80 22.65
C LYS A 168 32.64 5.30 22.39
N VAL A 169 33.35 4.98 21.31
CA VAL A 169 33.85 3.62 21.05
C VAL A 169 34.81 3.29 22.20
N TYR A 170 34.46 2.33 23.04
CA TYR A 170 35.44 1.71 23.92
C TYR A 170 36.31 0.81 23.06
N THR A 171 37.54 1.25 22.80
CA THR A 171 38.56 0.41 22.16
C THR A 171 38.77 -0.80 23.08
N ALA A 172 38.44 -2.00 22.58
CA ALA A 172 38.74 -3.24 23.30
C ALA A 172 40.25 -3.28 23.58
N GLY A 173 40.61 -3.50 24.84
CA GLY A 173 42.00 -3.61 25.28
C GLY A 173 42.76 -4.67 24.49
N GLU A 174 44.04 -4.42 24.28
CA GLU A 174 44.99 -5.27 23.57
C GLU A 174 44.82 -6.75 23.94
N VAL A 175 44.47 -7.57 22.94
CA VAL A 175 44.57 -9.03 23.05
C VAL A 175 46.05 -9.35 23.15
N THR A 176 46.52 -9.63 24.36
CA THR A 176 47.87 -10.12 24.62
C THR A 176 48.00 -11.48 23.95
N LYS A 177 48.74 -11.54 22.83
CA LYS A 177 49.10 -12.80 22.19
C LYS A 177 50.04 -13.57 23.13
N GLN A 178 49.57 -14.68 23.68
CA GLN A 178 50.42 -15.62 24.40
C GLN A 178 51.13 -16.53 23.38
N PRO A 179 52.45 -16.70 23.43
CA PRO A 179 53.19 -17.43 22.41
C PRO A 179 52.98 -18.95 22.56
N LEU A 180 52.72 -19.60 21.43
CA LEU A 180 52.80 -21.06 21.27
C LEU A 180 54.27 -21.48 21.28
N THR A 181 54.61 -22.46 22.14
CA THR A 181 55.89 -23.18 22.09
C THR A 181 55.66 -24.63 22.55
N PRO A 182 56.48 -25.58 22.07
CA PRO A 182 56.11 -26.68 21.18
C PRO A 182 55.47 -27.90 21.85
#